data_AF-A0A2D6PXR5-F1
#
_entry.id   AF-A0A2D6PXR5-F1
#
_cell.length_a   1.000
_cell.length_b   1.000
_cell.length_c   1.000
_cell.angle_alpha   90.00
_cell.angle_beta   90.00
_cell.angle_gamma   90.00
#
_symmetry.space_group_name_H-M   'P 1'
#
loop_
_entity.id
_entity.type
_entity.pdbx_description
1 polymer ?
#
loop_
_entity_poly.entity_id
_entity_poly.type
_entity_poly.pdbx_seq_one_letter_code
_entity_poly.pdbx_strand_id
1 'polypeptide(L)'
;MSTNNGNSRALLEKLAKGAVGLDVEYLLASGETTRRIYLDSTASTLRLQIVQDTLERYLPYYSNTHSMLHFGAKLSTSEYRWTHDMVLQFINADPEEYTAFFVGSGTTAGLNRIARTLAEKRADKKVVITTIMEHHSNDLPHRKHAGQVVHIPAAMANTSIGQIHMERLEEALKEHEGNVNYVAVTGVSNVTGIVNPIYDVAELAHKYGALIVVDAAQMAAHLPIQMSRNENSARDIDVLTFSGHKIYAPGSPGVVVTRKDLFADLEPQEVGGGMVDDVWLEHYKTSTKFPDREEAGTPNICGAIGLAAALYALHRVGMDEIAEEEREIIEYTIKQLRELDLVIIYGETDCGTCERAGAVSFNIRGAHHALTAAILNDYFNIAVRNECFCAHPYVREMITEVLAEESEDDIDDAELEALANLHKGMVRASFGVYNTREDVDALVDAVRVIAADIPHYESLYDQVESGDYVHKTFRFDHTRLFSVRGTVDAWLES
;
A
#
# COMPACT_ATOMS: atom_id res chain seq x y z
N MET A 1 -11.90 27.45 -15.54
CA MET A 1 -11.75 26.01 -15.23
C MET A 1 -11.52 25.13 -16.48
N SER A 2 -11.07 25.65 -17.64
CA SER A 2 -10.89 24.84 -18.87
C SER A 2 -9.46 24.89 -19.47
N THR A 3 -8.49 25.51 -18.79
CA THR A 3 -7.12 25.68 -19.32
C THR A 3 -6.07 24.87 -18.56
N ASN A 4 -6.44 24.10 -17.53
CA ASN A 4 -5.51 23.31 -16.71
C ASN A 4 -5.46 21.81 -17.10
N ASN A 5 -6.58 21.20 -17.53
CA ASN A 5 -6.61 19.76 -17.86
C ASN A 5 -5.65 19.34 -18.98
N GLY A 6 -5.43 20.19 -19.98
CA GLY A 6 -4.53 19.85 -21.08
C GLY A 6 -3.07 19.69 -20.65
N ASN A 7 -2.65 20.39 -19.59
CA ASN A 7 -1.29 20.29 -19.06
C ASN A 7 -1.15 19.08 -18.12
N SER A 8 -2.13 18.87 -17.23
CA SER A 8 -2.13 17.72 -16.30
C SER A 8 -2.12 16.38 -17.04
N ARG A 9 -2.95 16.22 -18.08
CA ARG A 9 -2.95 14.99 -18.89
C ARG A 9 -1.61 14.71 -19.58
N ALA A 10 -0.98 15.74 -20.16
CA ALA A 10 0.33 15.60 -20.78
C ALA A 10 1.42 15.23 -19.76
N LEU A 11 1.33 15.76 -18.53
CA LEU A 11 2.23 15.40 -17.44
C LEU A 11 1.99 13.96 -16.97
N LEU A 12 0.73 13.53 -16.85
CA LEU A 12 0.37 12.16 -16.49
C LEU A 12 0.88 11.16 -17.54
N GLU A 13 0.66 11.42 -18.83
CA GLU A 13 1.18 10.58 -19.91
C GLU A 13 2.72 10.48 -19.88
N LYS A 14 3.40 11.58 -19.54
CA LYS A 14 4.86 11.58 -19.37
C LYS A 14 5.28 10.75 -18.16
N LEU A 15 4.54 10.82 -17.06
CA LEU A 15 4.78 10.05 -15.84
C LEU A 15 4.59 8.55 -16.12
N ALA A 16 3.47 8.19 -16.75
CA ALA A 16 3.10 6.84 -17.15
C ALA A 16 4.19 6.18 -18.01
N LYS A 17 4.63 6.85 -19.07
CA LYS A 17 5.70 6.37 -19.97
C LYS A 17 7.08 6.35 -19.30
N GLY A 18 7.23 7.08 -18.20
CA GLY A 18 8.48 7.21 -17.47
C GLY A 18 8.69 6.14 -16.40
N ALA A 19 7.87 5.09 -16.28
CA ALA A 19 8.14 4.03 -15.32
C ALA A 19 9.24 3.07 -15.82
N VAL A 20 10.22 2.80 -14.95
CA VAL A 20 11.42 2.02 -15.29
C VAL A 20 11.06 0.54 -15.46
N GLY A 21 11.52 -0.02 -16.58
CA GLY A 21 11.43 -1.42 -16.93
C GLY A 21 10.11 -1.82 -17.58
N LEU A 22 9.22 -0.88 -17.92
CA LEU A 22 8.02 -1.19 -18.68
C LEU A 22 8.31 -1.95 -19.99
N ASP A 23 9.46 -1.70 -20.60
CA ASP A 23 9.99 -2.29 -21.84
C ASP A 23 10.76 -3.61 -21.63
N VAL A 24 10.86 -4.11 -20.40
CA VAL A 24 11.53 -5.39 -20.14
C VAL A 24 10.77 -6.53 -20.80
N GLU A 25 11.50 -7.36 -21.54
CA GLU A 25 10.97 -8.53 -22.22
C GLU A 25 11.41 -9.83 -21.52
N TYR A 26 10.54 -10.83 -21.56
CA TYR A 26 10.81 -12.17 -21.01
C TYR A 26 10.48 -13.25 -22.05
N LEU A 27 11.28 -14.30 -22.07
CA LEU A 27 10.99 -15.54 -22.80
C LEU A 27 9.85 -16.26 -22.09
N LEU A 28 8.85 -16.70 -22.83
CA LEU A 28 7.66 -17.40 -22.34
C LEU A 28 7.75 -18.90 -22.58
N ALA A 29 6.86 -19.64 -21.93
CA ALA A 29 6.71 -21.08 -22.11
C ALA A 29 6.29 -21.45 -23.55
N SER A 30 5.64 -20.54 -24.28
CA SER A 30 5.35 -20.68 -25.71
C SER A 30 6.60 -20.63 -26.62
N GLY A 31 7.73 -20.15 -26.09
CA GLY A 31 8.96 -19.89 -26.85
C GLY A 31 9.03 -18.48 -27.45
N GLU A 32 7.99 -17.66 -27.28
CA GLU A 32 8.00 -16.26 -27.68
C GLU A 32 8.64 -15.37 -26.62
N THR A 33 9.22 -14.25 -27.06
CA THR A 33 9.68 -13.19 -26.15
C THR A 33 8.71 -12.02 -26.29
N THR A 34 8.11 -11.61 -25.18
CA THR A 34 7.15 -10.50 -25.16
C THR A 34 7.52 -9.48 -24.09
N ARG A 35 6.99 -8.27 -24.23
CA ARG A 35 7.09 -7.22 -23.22
C ARG A 35 6.22 -7.57 -22.00
N ARG A 36 6.73 -7.31 -20.80
CA ARG A 36 5.99 -7.54 -19.55
C ARG A 36 4.79 -6.60 -19.41
N ILE A 37 3.71 -7.13 -18.85
CA ILE A 37 2.55 -6.38 -18.39
C ILE A 37 2.57 -6.43 -16.86
N TYR A 38 2.85 -5.30 -16.21
CA TYR A 38 3.05 -5.25 -14.76
C TYR A 38 1.76 -4.83 -14.04
N LEU A 39 1.10 -5.79 -13.40
CA LEU A 39 -0.15 -5.63 -12.65
C LEU A 39 0.02 -6.04 -11.16
N ASP A 40 1.18 -5.77 -10.57
CA ASP A 40 1.46 -6.02 -9.13
C ASP A 40 1.85 -4.74 -8.34
N SER A 41 1.31 -3.60 -8.77
CA SER A 41 1.61 -2.28 -8.19
C SER A 41 1.24 -2.15 -6.70
N THR A 42 0.22 -2.86 -6.22
CA THR A 42 -0.18 -2.87 -4.80
C THR A 42 0.85 -3.57 -3.91
N ALA A 43 1.65 -4.52 -4.44
CA ALA A 43 2.78 -5.08 -3.70
C ALA A 43 3.95 -4.09 -3.69
N SER A 44 4.33 -3.59 -4.85
CA SER A 44 5.27 -2.49 -5.00
C SER A 44 5.11 -1.89 -6.39
N THR A 45 5.12 -0.57 -6.51
CA THR A 45 5.11 0.09 -7.81
C THR A 45 6.46 -0.04 -8.51
N LEU A 46 6.46 0.01 -9.84
CA LEU A 46 7.69 0.31 -10.60
C LEU A 46 8.22 1.71 -10.22
N ARG A 47 9.53 1.88 -10.34
CA ARG A 47 10.16 3.18 -10.07
C ARG A 47 9.87 4.16 -11.20
N LEU A 48 9.52 5.40 -10.88
CA LEU A 48 9.49 6.46 -11.90
C LEU A 48 10.91 6.92 -12.26
N GLN A 49 11.17 7.15 -13.54
CA GLN A 49 12.46 7.59 -14.08
C GLN A 49 12.92 8.89 -13.41
N ILE A 50 12.02 9.82 -13.11
CA ILE A 50 12.36 11.06 -12.41
C ILE A 50 13.01 10.82 -11.03
N VAL A 51 12.65 9.72 -10.36
CA VAL A 51 13.27 9.32 -9.09
C VAL A 51 14.70 8.85 -9.34
N GLN A 52 14.97 8.13 -10.42
CA GLN A 52 16.32 7.72 -10.81
C GLN A 52 17.17 8.95 -11.19
N ASP A 53 16.66 9.79 -12.09
CA ASP A 53 17.33 11.00 -12.57
C ASP A 53 17.67 11.95 -11.41
N THR A 54 16.79 12.04 -10.41
CA THR A 54 17.01 12.86 -9.21
C THR A 54 18.17 12.32 -8.39
N LEU A 55 18.23 11.01 -8.13
CA LEU A 55 19.35 10.43 -7.38
C LEU A 55 20.66 10.55 -8.14
N GLU A 56 20.68 10.33 -9.45
CA GLU A 56 21.89 10.49 -10.27
C GLU A 56 22.44 11.91 -10.22
N ARG A 57 21.55 12.92 -10.20
CA ARG A 57 21.94 14.34 -10.06
C ARG A 57 22.35 14.70 -8.63
N TYR A 58 21.76 14.07 -7.62
CA TYR A 58 22.00 14.37 -6.21
C TYR A 58 23.26 13.70 -5.65
N LEU A 59 23.51 12.43 -6.00
CA LEU A 59 24.60 11.62 -5.42
C LEU A 59 26.00 12.26 -5.50
N PRO A 60 26.39 12.99 -6.57
CA PRO A 60 27.67 13.71 -6.59
C PRO A 60 27.85 14.75 -5.47
N TYR A 61 26.76 15.24 -4.88
CA TYR A 61 26.76 16.22 -3.79
C TYR A 61 26.48 15.60 -2.42
N TYR A 62 26.21 14.29 -2.35
CA TYR A 62 25.79 13.60 -1.14
C TYR A 62 26.76 13.83 0.01
N SER A 63 26.19 14.12 1.17
CA SER A 63 26.88 14.19 2.45
C SER A 63 25.89 13.82 3.55
N ASN A 64 26.40 13.39 4.71
CA ASN A 64 25.53 13.15 5.86
C ASN A 64 24.88 14.47 6.32
N THR A 65 23.66 14.36 6.88
CA THR A 65 22.89 15.48 7.43
C THR A 65 23.45 15.93 8.79
N HIS A 66 22.89 16.99 9.36
CA HIS A 66 23.26 17.55 10.68
C HIS A 66 24.63 18.25 10.75
N SER A 67 25.27 18.51 9.62
CA SER A 67 26.42 19.42 9.49
C SER A 67 26.11 20.53 8.50
N MET A 68 26.42 21.78 8.87
CA MET A 68 26.26 22.94 7.99
C MET A 68 27.60 23.57 7.62
N LEU A 69 28.70 22.81 7.75
CA LEU A 69 30.05 23.35 7.59
C LEU A 69 30.53 23.34 6.13
N HIS A 70 30.35 22.23 5.42
CA HIS A 70 30.76 22.08 4.02
C HIS A 70 29.57 22.10 3.06
N PHE A 71 29.86 22.38 1.78
CA PHE A 71 28.84 22.59 0.75
C PHE A 71 27.89 21.40 0.59
N GLY A 72 28.43 20.17 0.52
CA GLY A 72 27.61 18.96 0.42
C GLY A 72 26.64 18.80 1.59
N ALA A 73 27.10 18.95 2.84
CA ALA A 73 26.21 18.79 4.00
C ALA A 73 25.16 19.89 4.12
N LYS A 74 25.47 21.13 3.71
CA LYS A 74 24.46 22.20 3.58
C LYS A 74 23.37 21.82 2.57
N LEU A 75 23.77 21.30 1.41
CA LEU A 75 22.85 20.88 0.36
C LEU A 75 21.99 19.70 0.84
N SER A 76 22.61 18.60 1.30
CA SER A 76 21.91 17.43 1.80
C SER A 76 20.96 17.75 2.95
N THR A 77 21.36 18.60 3.90
CA THR A 77 20.48 19.03 5.00
C THR A 77 19.30 19.85 4.50
N SER A 78 19.50 20.73 3.52
CA SER A 78 18.42 21.54 2.93
C SER A 78 17.43 20.68 2.15
N GLU A 79 17.90 19.78 1.28
CA GLU A 79 17.06 18.90 0.48
C GLU A 79 16.31 17.88 1.35
N TYR A 80 16.95 17.37 2.40
CA TYR A 80 16.32 16.47 3.36
C TYR A 80 15.24 17.18 4.20
N ARG A 81 15.46 18.45 4.57
CA ARG A 81 14.40 19.26 5.20
C ARG A 81 13.23 19.49 4.26
N TRP A 82 13.50 19.91 3.03
CA TRP A 82 12.48 20.12 2.01
C TRP A 82 11.68 18.84 1.72
N THR A 83 12.33 17.68 1.81
CA THR A 83 11.67 16.37 1.66
C THR A 83 10.57 16.15 2.70
N HIS A 84 10.77 16.57 3.96
CA HIS A 84 9.72 16.52 4.98
C HIS A 84 8.59 17.51 4.69
N ASP A 85 8.93 18.74 4.29
CA ASP A 85 7.94 19.75 3.91
C ASP A 85 7.09 19.27 2.73
N MET A 86 7.71 18.58 1.76
CA MET A 86 7.02 18.00 0.61
C MET A 86 6.08 16.87 1.02
N VAL A 87 6.44 16.03 1.99
CA VAL A 87 5.51 15.03 2.53
C VAL A 87 4.28 15.70 3.13
N LEU A 88 4.47 16.73 3.96
CA LEU A 88 3.35 17.46 4.59
C LEU A 88 2.48 18.15 3.54
N GLN A 89 3.10 18.79 2.53
CA GLN A 89 2.39 19.42 1.43
C GLN A 89 1.61 18.41 0.58
N PHE A 90 2.17 17.22 0.31
CA PHE A 90 1.53 16.20 -0.52
C PHE A 90 0.18 15.74 0.03
N ILE A 91 0.06 15.66 1.36
CA ILE A 91 -1.16 15.22 2.05
C ILE A 91 -1.91 16.37 2.74
N ASN A 92 -1.60 17.63 2.41
CA ASN A 92 -2.23 18.81 3.01
C ASN A 92 -2.22 18.85 4.56
N ALA A 93 -1.09 18.47 5.16
CA ALA A 93 -0.87 18.55 6.60
C ALA A 93 -0.34 19.94 7.01
N ASP A 94 -0.91 20.52 8.08
CA ASP A 94 -0.44 21.80 8.62
C ASP A 94 0.93 21.63 9.29
N PRO A 95 2.01 22.24 8.77
CA PRO A 95 3.34 22.09 9.35
C PRO A 95 3.49 22.70 10.74
N GLU A 96 2.55 23.52 11.22
CA GLU A 96 2.57 24.03 12.59
C GLU A 96 2.15 22.93 13.59
N GLU A 97 1.13 22.14 13.25
CA GLU A 97 0.55 21.12 14.12
C GLU A 97 1.11 19.72 13.86
N TYR A 98 1.50 19.43 12.62
CA TYR A 98 1.94 18.12 12.16
C TYR A 98 3.42 18.06 11.85
N THR A 99 3.98 16.86 11.98
CA THR A 99 5.33 16.51 11.55
C THR A 99 5.29 15.24 10.72
N ALA A 100 6.19 15.16 9.74
CA ALA A 100 6.49 13.94 9.01
C ALA A 100 7.85 13.43 9.48
N PHE A 101 8.02 12.13 9.65
CA PHE A 101 9.35 11.52 9.86
C PHE A 101 9.41 10.15 9.18
N PHE A 102 10.63 9.74 8.86
CA PHE A 102 10.94 8.53 8.12
C PHE A 102 11.27 7.36 9.06
N VAL A 103 10.83 6.18 8.67
CA VAL A 103 11.00 4.93 9.42
C VAL A 103 11.43 3.80 8.48
N GLY A 104 12.05 2.76 9.02
CA GLY A 104 12.69 1.68 8.28
C GLY A 104 11.80 0.97 7.23
N SER A 105 11.25 -0.20 7.59
CA SER A 105 10.56 -1.11 6.66
C SER A 105 9.14 -0.69 6.29
N GLY A 106 8.96 0.57 5.87
CA GLY A 106 7.70 1.09 5.36
C GLY A 106 6.66 1.38 6.46
N THR A 107 5.40 1.38 6.05
CA THR A 107 4.19 1.51 6.88
C THR A 107 4.23 0.56 8.08
N THR A 108 4.75 -0.65 7.93
CA THR A 108 4.88 -1.64 9.02
C THR A 108 5.71 -1.10 10.19
N ALA A 109 6.86 -0.48 9.93
CA ALA A 109 7.68 0.12 10.97
C ALA A 109 6.96 1.31 11.62
N GLY A 110 6.26 2.11 10.81
CA GLY A 110 5.46 3.25 11.27
C GLY A 110 4.36 2.84 12.23
N LEU A 111 3.51 1.88 11.84
CA LEU A 111 2.40 1.40 12.66
C LEU A 111 2.86 0.70 13.93
N ASN A 112 3.99 -0.04 13.88
CA ASN A 112 4.60 -0.57 15.10
C ASN A 112 5.04 0.53 16.06
N ARG A 113 5.66 1.59 15.55
CA ARG A 113 6.08 2.73 16.37
C ARG A 113 4.89 3.49 16.94
N ILE A 114 3.85 3.71 16.14
CA ILE A 114 2.61 4.38 16.56
C ILE A 114 1.89 3.57 17.63
N ALA A 115 1.76 2.26 17.46
CA ALA A 115 1.11 1.40 18.45
C ALA A 115 1.82 1.48 19.82
N ARG A 116 3.16 1.46 19.85
CA ARG A 116 3.93 1.65 21.09
C ARG A 116 3.74 3.06 21.68
N THR A 117 3.91 4.08 20.85
CA THR A 117 3.86 5.50 21.27
C THR A 117 2.49 5.82 21.87
N LEU A 118 1.39 5.46 21.21
CA LEU A 118 0.04 5.78 21.68
C LEU A 118 -0.37 4.94 22.89
N ALA A 119 0.11 3.69 23.00
CA ALA A 119 -0.10 2.88 24.20
C ALA A 119 0.58 3.48 25.44
N GLU A 120 1.72 4.15 25.27
CA GLU A 120 2.43 4.84 26.35
C GLU A 120 1.83 6.23 26.64
N LYS A 121 1.66 7.06 25.60
CA LYS A 121 1.14 8.43 25.71
C LYS A 121 -0.27 8.48 26.31
N ARG A 122 -1.10 7.48 26.01
CA ARG A 122 -2.49 7.36 26.48
C ARG A 122 -2.67 6.05 27.25
N ALA A 123 -1.78 5.81 28.19
CA ALA A 123 -1.76 4.59 28.98
C ALA A 123 -3.05 4.34 29.79
N ASP A 124 -3.87 5.35 30.01
CA ASP A 124 -5.20 5.24 30.64
C ASP A 124 -6.27 4.63 29.71
N LYS A 125 -6.04 4.62 28.40
CA LYS A 125 -6.97 4.10 27.39
C LYS A 125 -6.44 2.81 26.76
N LYS A 126 -7.17 1.71 26.96
CA LYS A 126 -6.67 0.35 26.67
C LYS A 126 -7.20 -0.27 25.38
N VAL A 127 -8.30 0.25 24.84
CA VAL A 127 -8.99 -0.35 23.69
C VAL A 127 -8.52 0.27 22.39
N VAL A 128 -8.19 -0.56 21.42
CA VAL A 128 -8.03 -0.16 20.01
C VAL A 128 -9.15 -0.81 19.20
N ILE A 129 -9.83 -0.03 18.39
CA ILE A 129 -10.82 -0.55 17.43
C ILE A 129 -10.15 -0.61 16.06
N THR A 130 -10.30 -1.72 15.36
CA THR A 130 -9.77 -1.95 14.02
C THR A 130 -10.76 -2.76 13.19
N THR A 131 -10.50 -2.99 11.91
CA THR A 131 -11.42 -3.71 11.01
C THR A 131 -10.90 -5.10 10.67
N ILE A 132 -11.77 -5.99 10.18
CA ILE A 132 -11.33 -7.25 9.57
C ILE A 132 -10.55 -7.05 8.26
N MET A 133 -10.69 -5.87 7.64
CA MET A 133 -10.12 -5.51 6.31
C MET A 133 -8.63 -5.19 6.37
N GLU A 134 -8.06 -5.08 7.57
CA GLU A 134 -6.71 -4.60 7.75
C GLU A 134 -5.65 -5.55 7.20
N HIS A 135 -4.63 -4.95 6.58
CA HIS A 135 -3.36 -5.62 6.37
C HIS A 135 -2.74 -5.98 7.73
N HIS A 136 -1.98 -7.07 7.80
CA HIS A 136 -1.33 -7.55 9.03
C HIS A 136 -0.50 -6.47 9.74
N SER A 137 0.11 -5.57 8.97
CA SER A 137 0.85 -4.41 9.49
C SER A 137 -0.01 -3.40 10.25
N ASN A 138 -1.32 -3.33 9.99
CA ASN A 138 -2.28 -2.48 10.71
C ASN A 138 -3.21 -3.29 11.64
N ASP A 139 -2.83 -4.53 11.96
CA ASP A 139 -3.56 -5.39 12.89
C ASP A 139 -2.65 -5.90 14.02
N LEU A 140 -1.56 -6.59 13.66
CA LEU A 140 -0.67 -7.24 14.62
C LEU A 140 0.00 -6.29 15.62
N PRO A 141 0.45 -5.07 15.25
CA PRO A 141 1.03 -4.15 16.23
C PRO A 141 0.06 -3.78 17.35
N HIS A 142 -1.20 -3.56 17.00
CA HIS A 142 -2.23 -3.18 17.95
C HIS A 142 -2.54 -4.33 18.89
N ARG A 143 -2.64 -5.57 18.38
CA ARG A 143 -2.80 -6.77 19.23
C ARG A 143 -1.65 -6.98 20.20
N LYS A 144 -0.44 -6.56 19.83
CA LYS A 144 0.76 -6.69 20.65
C LYS A 144 0.85 -5.63 21.76
N HIS A 145 0.39 -4.41 21.50
CA HIS A 145 0.67 -3.25 22.34
C HIS A 145 -0.57 -2.67 23.04
N ALA A 146 -1.78 -2.89 22.52
CA ALA A 146 -3.02 -2.49 23.18
C ALA A 146 -3.41 -3.46 24.30
N GLY A 147 -4.22 -2.99 25.26
CA GLY A 147 -4.78 -3.86 26.30
C GLY A 147 -5.91 -4.74 25.78
N GLN A 148 -6.66 -4.25 24.79
CA GLN A 148 -7.72 -4.96 24.09
C GLN A 148 -7.81 -4.45 22.66
N VAL A 149 -8.08 -5.35 21.71
CA VAL A 149 -8.40 -5.00 20.31
C VAL A 149 -9.79 -5.49 19.98
N VAL A 150 -10.59 -4.63 19.34
CA VAL A 150 -11.93 -4.95 18.84
C VAL A 150 -11.91 -4.88 17.32
N HIS A 151 -12.26 -5.98 16.66
CA HIS A 151 -12.34 -6.06 15.21
C HIS A 151 -13.79 -5.88 14.76
N ILE A 152 -14.06 -4.82 13.99
CA ILE A 152 -15.36 -4.61 13.35
C ILE A 152 -15.42 -5.31 11.98
N PRO A 153 -16.57 -5.89 11.61
CA PRO A 153 -16.75 -6.49 10.30
C PRO A 153 -16.80 -5.43 9.19
N ALA A 154 -16.62 -5.88 7.95
CA ALA A 154 -16.96 -5.07 6.79
C ALA A 154 -18.50 -4.98 6.64
N ALA A 155 -19.01 -3.91 6.06
CA ALA A 155 -20.42 -3.80 5.73
C ALA A 155 -20.75 -4.65 4.50
N MET A 156 -21.98 -5.18 4.43
CA MET A 156 -22.52 -5.66 3.17
C MET A 156 -23.03 -4.46 2.36
N ALA A 157 -22.55 -4.34 1.13
CA ALA A 157 -23.08 -3.44 0.12
C ALA A 157 -23.77 -4.33 -0.93
N ASN A 158 -25.07 -4.11 -1.12
CA ASN A 158 -25.91 -5.01 -1.92
C ASN A 158 -25.77 -6.47 -1.46
N THR A 159 -25.17 -7.35 -2.26
CA THR A 159 -24.94 -8.77 -1.99
C THR A 159 -23.44 -9.08 -1.86
N SER A 160 -22.59 -8.11 -1.54
CA SER A 160 -21.15 -8.33 -1.44
C SER A 160 -20.51 -7.48 -0.36
N ILE A 161 -19.32 -7.90 0.07
CA ILE A 161 -18.55 -7.17 1.07
C ILE A 161 -18.13 -5.80 0.52
N GLY A 162 -18.47 -4.74 1.25
CA GLY A 162 -18.22 -3.33 0.92
C GLY A 162 -17.16 -2.68 1.83
N GLN A 163 -17.40 -1.40 2.14
CA GLN A 163 -16.58 -0.58 3.02
C GLN A 163 -16.71 -0.98 4.50
N ILE A 164 -15.97 -0.30 5.38
CA ILE A 164 -16.11 -0.37 6.85
C ILE A 164 -17.58 -0.21 7.33
N HIS A 165 -17.98 -1.02 8.31
CA HIS A 165 -19.33 -0.95 8.87
C HIS A 165 -19.47 0.17 9.91
N MET A 166 -19.87 1.37 9.47
CA MET A 166 -19.94 2.57 10.31
C MET A 166 -20.86 2.44 11.53
N GLU A 167 -22.01 1.75 11.42
CA GLU A 167 -22.89 1.52 12.56
C GLU A 167 -22.22 0.64 13.64
N ARG A 168 -21.56 -0.44 13.24
CA ARG A 168 -20.80 -1.31 14.16
C ARG A 168 -19.61 -0.58 14.78
N LEU A 169 -18.97 0.31 14.03
CA LEU A 169 -17.96 1.20 14.58
C LEU A 169 -18.53 2.10 15.69
N GLU A 170 -19.68 2.74 15.45
CA GLU A 170 -20.32 3.58 16.46
C GLU A 170 -20.77 2.76 17.69
N GLU A 171 -21.31 1.56 17.49
CA GLU A 171 -21.65 0.63 18.59
C GLU A 171 -20.43 0.31 19.45
N ALA A 172 -19.31 -0.07 18.84
CA ALA A 172 -18.06 -0.38 19.55
C ALA A 172 -17.49 0.84 20.28
N LEU A 173 -17.57 2.03 19.68
CA LEU A 173 -17.16 3.29 20.32
C LEU A 173 -18.03 3.64 21.54
N LYS A 174 -19.35 3.42 21.46
CA LYS A 174 -20.30 3.61 22.57
C LYS A 174 -20.04 2.60 23.69
N GLU A 175 -19.83 1.33 23.36
CA GLU A 175 -19.57 0.27 24.34
C GLU A 175 -18.29 0.54 25.15
N HIS A 176 -17.27 1.10 24.50
CA HIS A 176 -15.96 1.37 25.09
C HIS A 176 -15.71 2.86 25.36
N GLU A 177 -16.77 3.67 25.46
CA GLU A 177 -16.67 5.12 25.61
C GLU A 177 -15.74 5.52 26.77
N GLY A 178 -14.84 6.48 26.51
CA GLY A 178 -13.82 6.92 27.46
C GLY A 178 -12.58 6.03 27.56
N ASN A 179 -12.61 4.78 27.08
CA ASN A 179 -11.47 3.84 27.14
C ASN A 179 -10.83 3.54 25.77
N VAL A 180 -11.43 4.00 24.66
CA VAL A 180 -10.84 3.86 23.32
C VAL A 180 -9.65 4.79 23.15
N ASN A 181 -8.49 4.22 22.87
CA ASN A 181 -7.28 4.94 22.56
C ASN A 181 -7.38 5.50 21.14
N TYR A 182 -7.45 4.62 20.14
CA TYR A 182 -7.61 5.02 18.74
C TYR A 182 -8.40 3.98 17.94
N VAL A 183 -8.91 4.43 16.79
CA VAL A 183 -9.45 3.60 15.72
C VAL A 183 -8.38 3.48 14.63
N ALA A 184 -7.95 2.27 14.29
CA ALA A 184 -7.00 2.00 13.22
C ALA A 184 -7.74 1.48 11.98
N VAL A 185 -7.57 2.14 10.84
CA VAL A 185 -8.26 1.78 9.59
C VAL A 185 -7.36 1.89 8.37
N THR A 186 -7.54 1.01 7.40
CA THR A 186 -6.95 1.16 6.07
C THR A 186 -7.76 2.15 5.23
N GLY A 187 -7.08 3.09 4.55
CA GLY A 187 -7.73 4.03 3.65
C GLY A 187 -8.21 3.38 2.35
N VAL A 188 -7.44 2.43 1.82
CA VAL A 188 -7.78 1.65 0.62
C VAL A 188 -7.36 0.20 0.85
N SER A 189 -8.31 -0.73 0.75
CA SER A 189 -8.02 -2.16 0.93
C SER A 189 -7.01 -2.65 -0.10
N ASN A 190 -5.93 -3.29 0.36
CA ASN A 190 -4.95 -3.93 -0.52
C ASN A 190 -5.45 -5.23 -1.18
N VAL A 191 -6.66 -5.67 -0.84
CA VAL A 191 -7.32 -6.85 -1.41
C VAL A 191 -8.31 -6.39 -2.48
N THR A 192 -9.34 -5.64 -2.11
CA THR A 192 -10.45 -5.30 -3.01
C THR A 192 -10.25 -4.00 -3.77
N GLY A 193 -9.32 -3.15 -3.32
CA GLY A 193 -9.19 -1.78 -3.79
C GLY A 193 -10.27 -0.84 -3.21
N ILE A 194 -11.20 -1.32 -2.39
CA ILE A 194 -12.29 -0.50 -1.85
C ILE A 194 -11.72 0.62 -0.97
N VAL A 195 -12.18 1.84 -1.23
CA VAL A 195 -11.81 3.06 -0.50
C VAL A 195 -12.71 3.18 0.73
N ASN A 196 -12.14 3.34 1.92
CA ASN A 196 -12.91 3.54 3.15
C ASN A 196 -13.14 5.04 3.45
N PRO A 197 -14.27 5.41 4.06
CA PRO A 197 -14.61 6.80 4.41
C PRO A 197 -13.82 7.30 5.64
N ILE A 198 -12.49 7.41 5.52
CA ILE A 198 -11.59 7.71 6.65
C ILE A 198 -11.92 9.01 7.38
N TYR A 199 -12.46 10.01 6.68
CA TYR A 199 -12.85 11.28 7.28
C TYR A 199 -14.10 11.17 8.15
N ASP A 200 -15.05 10.30 7.78
CA ASP A 200 -16.24 10.03 8.57
C ASP A 200 -15.87 9.17 9.79
N VAL A 201 -14.93 8.24 9.61
CA VAL A 201 -14.32 7.48 10.73
C VAL A 201 -13.64 8.43 11.71
N ALA A 202 -12.91 9.44 11.21
CA ALA A 202 -12.22 10.42 12.05
C ALA A 202 -13.21 11.22 12.89
N GLU A 203 -14.25 11.79 12.27
CA GLU A 203 -15.28 12.54 12.97
C GLU A 203 -15.99 11.70 14.02
N LEU A 204 -16.31 10.46 13.68
CA LEU A 204 -16.95 9.54 14.61
C LEU A 204 -16.03 9.16 15.77
N ALA A 205 -14.75 8.85 15.52
CA ALA A 205 -13.78 8.54 16.57
C ALA A 205 -13.60 9.72 17.53
N HIS A 206 -13.46 10.93 16.98
CA HIS A 206 -13.28 12.16 17.75
C HIS A 206 -14.49 12.50 18.62
N LYS A 207 -15.72 12.26 18.12
CA LYS A 207 -16.96 12.41 18.91
C LYS A 207 -16.91 11.62 20.22
N TYR A 208 -16.23 10.47 20.26
CA TYR A 208 -16.05 9.61 21.43
C TYR A 208 -14.68 9.78 22.12
N GLY A 209 -13.89 10.78 21.71
CA GLY A 209 -12.57 11.09 22.30
C GLY A 209 -11.46 10.08 21.96
N ALA A 210 -11.65 9.24 20.93
CA ALA A 210 -10.61 8.40 20.34
C ALA A 210 -9.82 9.18 19.28
N LEU A 211 -8.58 8.77 18.99
CA LEU A 211 -7.83 9.26 17.81
C LEU A 211 -8.12 8.35 16.61
N ILE A 212 -7.70 8.78 15.42
CA ILE A 212 -7.66 7.95 14.21
C ILE A 212 -6.21 7.68 13.74
N VAL A 213 -5.94 6.43 13.37
CA VAL A 213 -4.70 6.00 12.74
C VAL A 213 -5.03 5.40 11.37
N VAL A 214 -4.54 6.04 10.30
CA VAL A 214 -4.80 5.63 8.92
C VAL A 214 -3.59 4.93 8.31
N ASP A 215 -3.80 3.71 7.83
CA ASP A 215 -2.90 3.05 6.88
C ASP A 215 -3.23 3.53 5.46
N ALA A 216 -2.37 4.40 4.93
CA ALA A 216 -2.47 4.98 3.59
C ALA A 216 -1.52 4.31 2.59
N ALA A 217 -1.03 3.09 2.88
CA ALA A 217 -0.05 2.40 2.03
C ALA A 217 -0.52 2.17 0.59
N GLN A 218 -1.83 2.02 0.37
CA GLN A 218 -2.44 1.98 -0.96
C GLN A 218 -3.05 3.34 -1.35
N MET A 219 -3.54 4.12 -0.39
CA MET A 219 -4.20 5.40 -0.71
C MET A 219 -3.25 6.43 -1.34
N ALA A 220 -2.03 6.54 -0.82
CA ALA A 220 -1.12 7.66 -1.13
C ALA A 220 -0.59 7.69 -2.57
N ALA A 221 -0.70 6.59 -3.34
CA ALA A 221 -0.31 6.56 -4.75
C ALA A 221 -1.49 6.82 -5.70
N HIS A 222 -2.72 6.72 -5.21
CA HIS A 222 -3.92 6.63 -6.03
C HIS A 222 -4.90 7.78 -5.78
N LEU A 223 -4.98 8.30 -4.56
CA LEU A 223 -6.03 9.26 -4.15
C LEU A 223 -5.45 10.53 -3.50
N PRO A 224 -6.15 11.68 -3.65
CA PRO A 224 -5.84 12.87 -2.87
C PRO A 224 -6.10 12.63 -1.37
N ILE A 225 -5.23 13.18 -0.52
CA ILE A 225 -5.32 13.04 0.94
C ILE A 225 -5.39 14.43 1.56
N GLN A 226 -6.36 14.63 2.46
CA GLN A 226 -6.54 15.83 3.27
C GLN A 226 -6.29 15.51 4.74
N MET A 227 -5.03 15.57 5.17
CA MET A 227 -4.63 15.21 6.53
C MET A 227 -5.22 16.13 7.60
N SER A 228 -5.26 17.43 7.33
CA SER A 228 -5.68 18.46 8.29
C SER A 228 -6.38 19.61 7.58
N ARG A 229 -6.89 20.61 8.30
CA ARG A 229 -7.57 21.78 7.69
C ARG A 229 -8.80 21.40 6.87
N ASN A 230 -9.44 20.30 7.23
CA ASN A 230 -10.77 19.99 6.71
C ASN A 230 -11.74 21.10 7.13
N GLU A 231 -12.83 21.30 6.37
CA GLU A 231 -13.87 22.28 6.72
C GLU A 231 -14.43 22.05 8.13
N ASN A 232 -14.50 20.78 8.53
CA ASN A 232 -14.75 20.34 9.89
C ASN A 232 -13.49 19.68 10.44
N SER A 233 -12.82 20.32 11.41
CA SER A 233 -11.59 19.80 12.01
C SER A 233 -11.79 18.47 12.74
N ALA A 234 -13.03 18.08 13.08
CA ALA A 234 -13.30 16.74 13.59
C ALA A 234 -12.99 15.64 12.54
N ARG A 235 -12.88 15.99 11.26
CA ARG A 235 -12.51 15.08 10.17
C ARG A 235 -10.99 15.05 9.89
N ASP A 236 -10.20 15.84 10.62
CA ASP A 236 -8.75 15.80 10.49
C ASP A 236 -8.22 14.44 10.98
N ILE A 237 -7.11 13.98 10.41
CA ILE A 237 -6.50 12.69 10.73
C ILE A 237 -5.40 12.95 11.77
N ASP A 238 -5.25 12.10 12.78
CA ASP A 238 -4.20 12.28 13.80
C ASP A 238 -2.87 11.66 13.42
N VAL A 239 -2.93 10.49 12.78
CA VAL A 239 -1.79 9.71 12.33
C VAL A 239 -2.09 9.10 10.97
N LEU A 240 -1.17 9.27 10.03
CA LEU A 240 -1.21 8.63 8.72
C LEU A 240 0.15 8.02 8.40
N THR A 241 0.14 6.81 7.86
CA THR A 241 1.37 6.09 7.51
C THR A 241 1.32 5.57 6.07
N PHE A 242 2.45 5.62 5.38
CA PHE A 242 2.58 5.04 4.03
C PHE A 242 4.00 4.57 3.72
N SER A 243 4.13 3.78 2.64
CA SER A 243 5.40 3.21 2.19
C SER A 243 5.79 3.79 0.83
N GLY A 244 6.96 4.43 0.71
CA GLY A 244 7.32 5.02 -0.59
C GLY A 244 7.65 4.02 -1.71
N HIS A 245 7.93 2.75 -1.39
CA HIS A 245 8.04 1.70 -2.44
C HIS A 245 6.71 1.40 -3.16
N LYS A 246 5.58 1.81 -2.58
CA LYS A 246 4.25 1.79 -3.19
C LYS A 246 3.87 3.12 -3.84
N ILE A 247 4.74 4.13 -3.78
CA ILE A 247 4.56 5.46 -4.38
C ILE A 247 5.72 5.74 -5.33
N TYR A 248 5.96 4.79 -6.23
CA TYR A 248 6.89 4.88 -7.34
C TYR A 248 8.37 5.13 -6.99
N ALA A 249 8.75 4.92 -5.73
CA ALA A 249 10.11 5.11 -5.22
C ALA A 249 10.62 3.87 -4.44
N PRO A 250 10.70 2.68 -5.06
CA PRO A 250 11.28 1.51 -4.39
C PRO A 250 12.70 1.80 -3.87
N GLY A 251 12.97 1.37 -2.63
CA GLY A 251 14.19 1.69 -1.88
C GLY A 251 14.07 2.90 -0.93
N SER A 252 12.93 3.60 -0.93
CA SER A 252 12.63 4.67 0.03
C SER A 252 12.24 4.15 1.41
N PRO A 253 12.35 4.97 2.47
CA PRO A 253 11.80 4.63 3.79
C PRO A 253 10.25 4.63 3.80
N GLY A 254 9.69 4.15 4.90
CA GLY A 254 8.32 4.44 5.30
C GLY A 254 8.18 5.84 5.85
N VAL A 255 6.95 6.35 5.85
CA VAL A 255 6.61 7.70 6.32
C VAL A 255 5.54 7.60 7.39
N VAL A 256 5.73 8.36 8.46
CA VAL A 256 4.71 8.63 9.47
C VAL A 256 4.45 10.13 9.45
N VAL A 257 3.20 10.53 9.26
CA VAL A 257 2.75 11.90 9.49
C VAL A 257 1.81 11.92 10.68
N THR A 258 2.06 12.80 11.64
CA THR A 258 1.34 12.80 12.90
C THR A 258 1.34 14.18 13.54
N ARG A 259 0.36 14.44 14.39
CA ARG A 259 0.34 15.62 15.25
C ARG A 259 1.54 15.61 16.21
N LYS A 260 2.19 16.76 16.37
CA LYS A 260 3.39 16.92 17.21
C LYS A 260 3.10 16.69 18.69
N ASP A 261 1.91 17.04 19.17
CA ASP A 261 1.52 16.95 20.58
C ASP A 261 1.43 15.51 21.11
N LEU A 262 1.21 14.54 20.21
CA LEU A 262 1.25 13.11 20.53
C LEU A 262 2.66 12.64 20.95
N PHE A 263 3.71 13.39 20.57
CA PHE A 263 5.11 13.05 20.82
C PHE A 263 5.84 14.04 21.74
N ALA A 264 5.41 15.31 21.79
CA ALA A 264 6.16 16.42 22.40
C ALA A 264 6.74 16.13 23.81
N ASP A 265 5.96 15.48 24.67
CA ASP A 265 6.32 15.19 26.06
C ASP A 265 6.65 13.71 26.33
N LEU A 266 6.91 12.94 25.28
CA LEU A 266 7.29 11.53 25.37
C LEU A 266 8.75 11.34 25.01
N GLU A 267 9.42 10.39 25.65
CA GLU A 267 10.71 9.91 25.15
C GLU A 267 10.52 9.21 23.79
N PRO A 268 11.31 9.54 22.76
CA PRO A 268 11.21 8.87 21.47
C PRO A 268 11.48 7.37 21.59
N GLN A 269 10.69 6.58 20.83
CA GLN A 269 10.76 5.11 20.87
C GLN A 269 12.10 4.55 20.35
N GLU A 270 12.80 5.30 19.51
CA GLU A 270 14.12 4.95 18.98
C GLU A 270 15.11 6.03 19.42
N VAL A 271 16.20 5.63 20.08
CA VAL A 271 17.20 6.54 20.66
C VAL A 271 18.57 6.37 20.01
N GLY A 272 19.30 7.47 19.83
CA GLY A 272 20.60 7.46 19.15
C GLY A 272 21.15 8.86 18.88
N GLY A 273 22.13 8.96 17.98
CA GLY A 273 22.62 10.27 17.53
C GLY A 273 21.57 11.02 16.69
N GLY A 274 21.67 12.36 16.62
CA GLY A 274 20.78 13.21 15.81
C GLY A 274 19.51 13.68 16.53
N MET A 275 18.94 12.85 17.42
CA MET A 275 17.70 13.14 18.15
C MET A 275 17.88 13.89 19.49
N VAL A 276 19.12 14.07 19.95
CA VAL A 276 19.50 14.70 21.23
C VAL A 276 20.05 16.11 21.04
N ASP A 277 19.78 17.00 21.99
CA ASP A 277 20.44 18.31 22.10
C ASP A 277 21.78 18.19 22.84
N ASP A 278 21.84 17.37 23.91
CA ASP A 278 23.02 17.18 24.75
C ASP A 278 23.03 15.77 25.38
N VAL A 279 24.22 15.23 25.67
CA VAL A 279 24.42 13.89 26.27
C VAL A 279 25.47 13.94 27.38
N TRP A 280 25.14 13.34 28.53
CA TRP A 280 26.03 13.14 29.69
C TRP A 280 26.17 11.65 30.00
N LEU A 281 27.02 11.29 30.96
CA LEU A 281 27.20 9.89 31.36
C LEU A 281 25.94 9.32 32.02
N GLU A 282 25.20 10.13 32.76
CA GLU A 282 24.05 9.69 33.57
C GLU A 282 22.69 9.91 32.89
N HIS A 283 22.61 10.81 31.90
CA HIS A 283 21.36 11.19 31.23
C HIS A 283 21.63 11.84 29.87
N TYR A 284 20.58 12.03 29.07
CA TYR A 284 20.60 12.84 27.86
C TYR A 284 19.37 13.73 27.79
N LYS A 285 19.46 14.77 26.96
CA LYS A 285 18.37 15.69 26.69
C LYS A 285 17.91 15.49 25.25
N THR A 286 16.67 15.02 25.09
CA THR A 286 16.02 14.90 23.78
C THR A 286 15.78 16.27 23.15
N SER A 287 15.91 16.35 21.83
CA SER A 287 15.59 17.57 21.12
C SER A 287 14.10 17.85 21.15
N THR A 288 13.74 19.13 21.16
CA THR A 288 12.34 19.58 21.02
C THR A 288 11.94 19.78 19.55
N LYS A 289 12.90 19.67 18.62
CA LYS A 289 12.69 19.96 17.21
C LYS A 289 12.22 18.72 16.46
N PHE A 290 11.10 18.88 15.78
CA PHE A 290 10.62 17.93 14.79
C PHE A 290 11.19 18.27 13.41
N PRO A 291 11.48 17.27 12.55
CA PRO A 291 11.33 15.82 12.80
C PRO A 291 12.55 15.18 13.48
N ASP A 292 13.66 15.91 13.63
CA ASP A 292 14.97 15.42 14.11
C ASP A 292 14.87 14.55 15.38
N ARG A 293 14.03 14.92 16.35
CA ARG A 293 13.82 14.15 17.59
C ARG A 293 13.28 12.74 17.38
N GLU A 294 12.60 12.49 16.26
CA GLU A 294 12.01 11.20 15.93
C GLU A 294 12.89 10.37 14.97
N GLU A 295 14.02 10.89 14.49
CA GLU A 295 14.89 10.21 13.53
C GLU A 295 16.28 9.94 14.11
N ALA A 296 16.38 8.88 14.92
CA ALA A 296 17.65 8.47 15.50
C ALA A 296 18.60 7.85 14.46
N GLY A 297 19.85 8.31 14.46
CA GLY A 297 20.92 7.82 13.58
C GLY A 297 20.99 8.53 12.24
N THR A 298 21.76 7.97 11.30
CA THR A 298 21.77 8.46 9.92
C THR A 298 20.55 7.91 9.18
N PRO A 299 19.64 8.75 8.70
CA PRO A 299 18.43 8.27 8.02
C PRO A 299 18.73 7.80 6.60
N ASN A 300 17.73 7.19 5.94
CA ASN A 300 17.79 6.86 4.52
C ASN A 300 17.63 8.11 3.64
N ILE A 301 18.63 9.00 3.66
CA ILE A 301 18.61 10.32 3.01
C ILE A 301 18.31 10.20 1.50
N CYS A 302 19.03 9.31 0.81
CA CYS A 302 18.83 9.10 -0.63
C CYS A 302 17.43 8.57 -0.93
N GLY A 303 16.96 7.57 -0.17
CA GLY A 303 15.61 7.04 -0.34
C GLY A 303 14.53 8.09 -0.09
N ALA A 304 14.70 8.95 0.92
CA ALA A 304 13.76 10.03 1.24
C ALA A 304 13.72 11.09 0.13
N ILE A 305 14.88 11.55 -0.36
CA ILE A 305 14.95 12.51 -1.48
C ILE A 305 14.34 11.92 -2.76
N GLY A 306 14.59 10.63 -3.02
CA GLY A 306 13.94 9.92 -4.12
C GLY A 306 12.41 9.89 -3.98
N LEU A 307 11.91 9.61 -2.78
CA LEU A 307 10.47 9.69 -2.48
C LEU A 307 9.91 11.10 -2.69
N ALA A 308 10.59 12.14 -2.21
CA ALA A 308 10.16 13.53 -2.44
C ALA A 308 10.03 13.87 -3.92
N ALA A 309 10.91 13.35 -4.78
CA ALA A 309 10.80 13.52 -6.22
C ALA A 309 9.54 12.87 -6.80
N ALA A 310 9.18 11.66 -6.34
CA ALA A 310 7.93 11.00 -6.74
C ALA A 310 6.71 11.79 -6.26
N LEU A 311 6.67 12.15 -4.97
CA LEU A 311 5.57 12.94 -4.38
C LEU A 311 5.40 14.28 -5.09
N TYR A 312 6.49 14.98 -5.38
CA TYR A 312 6.43 16.25 -6.10
C TYR A 312 5.94 16.07 -7.53
N ALA A 313 6.35 14.99 -8.23
CA ALA A 313 5.85 14.71 -9.58
C ALA A 313 4.34 14.42 -9.59
N LEU A 314 3.85 13.59 -8.67
CA LEU A 314 2.43 13.31 -8.50
C LEU A 314 1.64 14.58 -8.13
N HIS A 315 2.14 15.36 -7.17
CA HIS A 315 1.55 16.64 -6.78
C HIS A 315 1.46 17.63 -7.95
N ARG A 316 2.48 17.67 -8.82
CA ARG A 316 2.53 18.54 -10.00
C ARG A 316 1.56 18.12 -11.10
N VAL A 317 1.25 16.84 -11.22
CA VAL A 317 0.20 16.33 -12.10
C VAL A 317 -1.18 16.68 -11.53
N GLY A 318 -1.34 16.48 -10.22
CA GLY A 318 -2.59 16.61 -9.47
C GLY A 318 -3.17 15.24 -9.15
N MET A 319 -3.38 14.95 -7.86
CA MET A 319 -3.88 13.65 -7.41
C MET A 319 -5.34 13.41 -7.83
N ASP A 320 -6.15 14.46 -7.97
CA ASP A 320 -7.53 14.32 -8.47
C ASP A 320 -7.57 13.79 -9.91
N GLU A 321 -6.67 14.28 -10.77
CA GLU A 321 -6.58 13.84 -12.18
C GLU A 321 -6.04 12.40 -12.28
N ILE A 322 -5.12 12.02 -11.37
CA ILE A 322 -4.62 10.64 -11.28
C ILE A 322 -5.75 9.70 -10.83
N ALA A 323 -6.48 10.08 -9.78
CA ALA A 323 -7.59 9.29 -9.24
C ALA A 323 -8.67 9.06 -10.31
N GLU A 324 -9.00 10.09 -11.10
CA GLU A 324 -9.98 9.98 -12.19
C GLU A 324 -9.54 8.98 -13.27
N GLU A 325 -8.31 9.09 -13.77
CA GLU A 325 -7.80 8.19 -14.82
C GLU A 325 -7.70 6.75 -14.31
N GLU A 326 -7.22 6.55 -13.07
CA GLU A 326 -7.14 5.21 -12.48
C GLU A 326 -8.53 4.63 -12.23
N ARG A 327 -9.52 5.44 -11.83
CA ARG A 327 -10.91 5.01 -11.70
C ARG A 327 -11.46 4.46 -13.02
N GLU A 328 -11.20 5.12 -14.14
CA GLU A 328 -11.62 4.61 -15.45
C GLU A 328 -11.03 3.22 -15.76
N ILE A 329 -9.76 3.00 -15.43
CA ILE A 329 -9.09 1.70 -15.61
C ILE A 329 -9.68 0.62 -14.71
N ILE A 330 -9.95 0.94 -13.45
CA ILE A 330 -10.56 0.00 -12.49
C ILE A 330 -11.98 -0.37 -12.91
N GLU A 331 -12.81 0.61 -13.25
CA GLU A 331 -14.18 0.38 -13.72
C GLU A 331 -14.20 -0.44 -15.01
N TYR A 332 -13.29 -0.14 -15.94
CA TYR A 332 -13.13 -0.93 -17.17
C TYR A 332 -12.72 -2.36 -16.86
N THR A 333 -11.75 -2.58 -15.97
CA THR A 333 -11.30 -3.91 -15.55
C THR A 333 -12.45 -4.72 -14.95
N ILE A 334 -13.18 -4.14 -14.00
CA ILE A 334 -14.31 -4.81 -13.35
C ILE A 334 -15.38 -5.17 -14.38
N LYS A 335 -15.72 -4.23 -15.27
CA LYS A 335 -16.69 -4.48 -16.34
C LYS A 335 -16.26 -5.65 -17.22
N GLN A 336 -15.04 -5.64 -17.74
CA GLN A 336 -14.57 -6.66 -18.68
C GLN A 336 -14.42 -8.04 -18.01
N LEU A 337 -13.97 -8.11 -16.76
CA LEU A 337 -13.88 -9.38 -16.03
C LEU A 337 -15.26 -9.95 -15.69
N ARG A 338 -16.26 -9.10 -15.41
CA ARG A 338 -17.65 -9.54 -15.16
C ARG A 338 -18.34 -10.16 -16.39
N GLU A 339 -17.84 -9.90 -17.59
CA GLU A 339 -18.35 -10.54 -18.82
C GLU A 339 -17.90 -12.01 -18.94
N LEU A 340 -17.03 -12.49 -18.06
CA LEU A 340 -16.56 -13.87 -18.03
C LEU A 340 -17.30 -14.67 -16.96
N ASP A 341 -18.19 -15.58 -17.37
CA ASP A 341 -19.08 -16.35 -16.48
C ASP A 341 -18.34 -17.12 -15.35
N LEU A 342 -17.10 -17.55 -15.62
CA LEU A 342 -16.28 -18.30 -14.67
C LEU A 342 -15.45 -17.40 -13.74
N VAL A 343 -15.51 -16.07 -13.86
CA VAL A 343 -14.71 -15.18 -13.01
C VAL A 343 -15.52 -14.69 -11.82
N ILE A 344 -14.91 -14.79 -10.64
CA ILE A 344 -15.42 -14.22 -9.39
C ILE A 344 -14.57 -13.00 -9.08
N ILE A 345 -15.20 -11.84 -8.89
CA ILE A 345 -14.54 -10.63 -8.39
C ILE A 345 -14.92 -10.45 -6.93
N TYR A 346 -13.93 -10.23 -6.07
CA TYR A 346 -14.16 -10.10 -4.63
C TYR A 346 -14.47 -8.64 -4.23
N GLY A 347 -15.43 -8.51 -3.31
CA GLY A 347 -16.00 -7.25 -2.82
C GLY A 347 -17.04 -6.62 -3.75
N GLU A 348 -17.67 -5.53 -3.32
CA GLU A 348 -18.68 -4.78 -4.09
C GLU A 348 -18.13 -4.25 -5.42
N THR A 349 -18.74 -4.64 -6.54
CA THR A 349 -18.28 -4.35 -7.91
C THR A 349 -18.91 -3.11 -8.52
N ASP A 350 -19.98 -2.57 -7.92
CA ASP A 350 -20.51 -1.27 -8.30
C ASP A 350 -19.67 -0.15 -7.69
N CYS A 351 -18.81 0.45 -8.51
CA CYS A 351 -17.96 1.59 -8.12
C CYS A 351 -18.74 2.85 -7.72
N GLY A 352 -20.03 2.94 -8.06
CA GLY A 352 -20.92 4.00 -7.57
C GLY A 352 -21.38 3.79 -6.12
N THR A 353 -21.42 2.53 -5.67
CA THR A 353 -21.75 2.15 -4.29
C THR A 353 -20.52 2.14 -3.39
N CYS A 354 -19.42 1.55 -3.87
CA CYS A 354 -18.14 1.51 -3.18
C CYS A 354 -17.03 1.92 -4.15
N GLU A 355 -16.46 3.10 -3.96
CA GLU A 355 -15.31 3.54 -4.75
C GLU A 355 -14.15 2.54 -4.61
N ARG A 356 -13.42 2.31 -5.70
CA ARG A 356 -12.25 1.43 -5.74
C ARG A 356 -11.06 2.11 -6.39
N ALA A 357 -9.87 1.82 -5.88
CA ALA A 357 -8.61 2.32 -6.37
C ALA A 357 -7.53 1.23 -6.37
N GLY A 358 -6.66 1.25 -7.38
CA GLY A 358 -5.40 0.50 -7.42
C GLY A 358 -5.47 -1.02 -7.58
N ALA A 359 -6.56 -1.72 -7.21
CA ALA A 359 -6.59 -3.18 -7.22
C ALA A 359 -7.96 -3.81 -7.54
N VAL A 360 -7.92 -4.98 -8.17
CA VAL A 360 -9.05 -5.89 -8.37
C VAL A 360 -8.59 -7.31 -8.03
N SER A 361 -9.17 -7.90 -6.98
CA SER A 361 -8.97 -9.31 -6.66
C SER A 361 -10.04 -10.18 -7.31
N PHE A 362 -9.62 -11.29 -7.91
CA PHE A 362 -10.50 -12.22 -8.62
C PHE A 362 -9.98 -13.65 -8.52
N ASN A 363 -10.85 -14.61 -8.85
CA ASN A 363 -10.50 -16.01 -9.07
C ASN A 363 -11.26 -16.55 -10.29
N ILE A 364 -10.77 -17.64 -10.87
CA ILE A 364 -11.47 -18.39 -11.93
C ILE A 364 -12.06 -19.65 -11.29
N ARG A 365 -13.37 -19.84 -11.42
CA ARG A 365 -14.09 -21.03 -10.97
C ARG A 365 -13.43 -22.29 -11.52
N GLY A 366 -13.08 -23.21 -10.63
CA GLY A 366 -12.42 -24.47 -10.99
C GLY A 366 -10.91 -24.38 -11.20
N ALA A 367 -10.27 -23.21 -11.07
CA ALA A 367 -8.81 -23.08 -11.12
C ALA A 367 -8.24 -22.59 -9.78
N HIS A 368 -7.13 -23.16 -9.35
CA HIS A 368 -6.41 -22.68 -8.18
C HIS A 368 -5.79 -21.30 -8.46
N HIS A 369 -5.85 -20.35 -7.52
CA HIS A 369 -5.34 -18.99 -7.70
C HIS A 369 -3.83 -18.97 -8.06
N ALA A 370 -3.03 -19.82 -7.43
CA ALA A 370 -1.59 -19.93 -7.68
C ALA A 370 -1.29 -20.46 -9.10
N LEU A 371 -2.10 -21.41 -9.58
CA LEU A 371 -1.99 -21.88 -10.96
C LEU A 371 -2.34 -20.77 -11.95
N THR A 372 -3.43 -20.05 -11.71
CA THR A 372 -3.85 -18.91 -12.54
C THR A 372 -2.73 -17.86 -12.65
N ALA A 373 -2.13 -17.48 -11.52
CA ALA A 373 -1.01 -16.53 -11.51
C ALA A 373 0.23 -17.07 -12.25
N ALA A 374 0.55 -18.36 -12.09
CA ALA A 374 1.68 -18.98 -12.78
C ALA A 374 1.48 -18.99 -14.31
N ILE A 375 0.27 -19.32 -14.79
CA ILE A 375 -0.05 -19.31 -16.21
C ILE A 375 0.01 -17.89 -16.78
N LEU A 376 -0.60 -16.91 -16.10
CA LEU A 376 -0.56 -15.49 -16.48
C LEU A 376 0.89 -15.01 -16.67
N ASN A 377 1.78 -15.40 -15.77
CA ASN A 377 3.21 -15.08 -15.89
C ASN A 377 3.89 -15.82 -17.05
N ASP A 378 3.81 -17.16 -17.07
CA ASP A 378 4.64 -17.99 -17.95
C ASP A 378 4.21 -17.95 -19.43
N TYR A 379 2.92 -17.77 -19.69
CA TYR A 379 2.34 -17.81 -21.04
C TYR A 379 1.92 -16.46 -21.59
N PHE A 380 1.67 -15.48 -20.72
CA PHE A 380 1.14 -14.18 -21.14
C PHE A 380 2.00 -12.99 -20.69
N ASN A 381 3.05 -13.23 -19.89
CA ASN A 381 3.91 -12.19 -19.32
C ASN A 381 3.17 -11.14 -18.49
N ILE A 382 2.09 -11.56 -17.84
CA ILE A 382 1.26 -10.71 -16.99
C ILE A 382 1.62 -10.98 -15.54
N ALA A 383 2.31 -10.03 -14.92
CA ALA A 383 2.73 -10.12 -13.53
C ALA A 383 1.57 -9.70 -12.62
N VAL A 384 0.98 -10.68 -11.93
CA VAL A 384 -0.05 -10.50 -10.90
C VAL A 384 0.44 -11.06 -9.56
N ARG A 385 -0.28 -10.77 -8.48
CA ARG A 385 -0.05 -11.42 -7.17
C ARG A 385 -1.07 -12.51 -6.94
N ASN A 386 -0.72 -13.51 -6.16
CA ASN A 386 -1.68 -14.43 -5.53
C ASN A 386 -1.45 -14.58 -4.02
N GLU A 387 -2.28 -15.40 -3.37
CA GLU A 387 -2.36 -15.67 -1.91
C GLU A 387 -3.36 -14.78 -1.16
N CYS A 388 -3.19 -14.63 0.17
CA CYS A 388 -4.08 -13.87 1.05
C CYS A 388 -3.64 -12.42 1.26
N PHE A 389 -2.62 -11.95 0.53
CA PHE A 389 -2.13 -10.56 0.55
C PHE A 389 -1.87 -9.96 1.95
N CYS A 390 -1.46 -10.78 2.92
CA CYS A 390 -1.33 -10.37 4.32
C CYS A 390 -2.61 -9.75 4.91
N ALA A 391 -3.78 -10.21 4.48
CA ALA A 391 -5.10 -9.81 4.97
C ALA A 391 -5.97 -11.08 5.15
N HIS A 392 -5.40 -12.08 5.82
CA HIS A 392 -5.97 -13.43 5.90
C HIS A 392 -7.41 -13.46 6.46
N PRO A 393 -7.76 -12.72 7.54
CA PRO A 393 -9.13 -12.70 8.02
C PRO A 393 -10.11 -12.18 6.96
N TYR A 394 -9.77 -11.10 6.27
CA TYR A 394 -10.62 -10.51 5.23
C TYR A 394 -10.78 -11.42 4.01
N VAL A 395 -9.68 -12.01 3.55
CA VAL A 395 -9.68 -12.94 2.42
C VAL A 395 -10.50 -14.18 2.75
N ARG A 396 -10.37 -14.71 3.97
CA ARG A 396 -11.17 -15.84 4.42
C ARG A 396 -12.65 -15.48 4.43
N GLU A 397 -13.03 -14.36 5.04
CA GLU A 397 -14.43 -13.90 5.08
C GLU A 397 -15.04 -13.86 3.67
N MET A 398 -14.36 -13.21 2.72
CA MET A 398 -14.84 -13.11 1.35
C MET A 398 -14.95 -14.45 0.63
N ILE A 399 -14.03 -15.38 0.87
CA ILE A 399 -14.10 -16.73 0.28
C ILE A 399 -15.26 -17.52 0.90
N THR A 400 -15.44 -17.43 2.22
CA THR A 400 -16.53 -18.06 2.95
C THR A 400 -17.89 -17.58 2.43
N GLU A 401 -18.09 -16.27 2.27
CA GLU A 401 -19.34 -15.70 1.72
C GLU A 401 -19.63 -16.23 0.32
N VAL A 402 -18.64 -16.21 -0.57
CA VAL A 402 -18.79 -16.72 -1.95
C VAL A 402 -19.12 -18.21 -1.97
N LEU A 403 -18.45 -19.02 -1.15
CA LEU A 403 -18.73 -20.45 -1.05
C LEU A 403 -20.14 -20.70 -0.49
N ALA A 404 -20.58 -19.92 0.50
CA ALA A 404 -21.92 -20.02 1.07
C ALA A 404 -23.01 -19.69 0.04
N GLU A 405 -22.82 -18.66 -0.80
CA GLU A 405 -23.75 -18.31 -1.87
C GLU A 405 -23.87 -19.39 -2.96
N GLU A 406 -22.79 -20.13 -3.21
CA GLU A 406 -22.71 -21.15 -4.26
C GLU A 406 -23.14 -22.54 -3.82
N SER A 407 -23.23 -22.76 -2.51
CA SER A 407 -23.59 -24.04 -1.94
C SER A 407 -25.10 -24.28 -2.09
N GLU A 408 -25.47 -25.35 -2.81
CA GLU A 408 -26.88 -25.76 -2.97
C GLU A 408 -27.43 -26.48 -1.71
N ASP A 409 -26.53 -27.01 -0.86
CA ASP A 409 -26.85 -27.74 0.36
C ASP A 409 -26.62 -26.88 1.62
N ASP A 410 -27.33 -27.19 2.71
CA ASP A 410 -27.03 -26.66 4.06
C ASP A 410 -25.68 -27.24 4.55
N ILE A 411 -24.57 -26.66 4.09
CA ILE A 411 -23.23 -26.97 4.58
C ILE A 411 -23.09 -26.36 5.98
N ASP A 412 -22.58 -27.13 6.95
CA ASP A 412 -22.36 -26.60 8.29
C ASP A 412 -21.14 -25.66 8.34
N ASP A 413 -21.08 -24.79 9.35
CA ASP A 413 -20.02 -23.79 9.50
C ASP A 413 -18.61 -24.41 9.51
N ALA A 414 -18.45 -25.65 10.00
CA ALA A 414 -17.16 -26.31 10.10
C ALA A 414 -16.68 -26.85 8.75
N GLU A 415 -17.59 -27.38 7.94
CA GLU A 415 -17.33 -27.80 6.57
C GLU A 415 -17.02 -26.59 5.68
N LEU A 416 -17.76 -25.49 5.83
CA LEU A 416 -17.50 -24.24 5.11
C LEU A 416 -16.13 -23.64 5.47
N GLU A 417 -15.78 -23.63 6.75
CA GLU A 417 -14.44 -23.20 7.23
C GLU A 417 -13.33 -24.09 6.65
N ALA A 418 -13.54 -25.40 6.53
CA ALA A 418 -12.57 -26.32 5.93
C ALA A 418 -12.38 -26.03 4.43
N LEU A 419 -13.46 -25.79 3.69
CA LEU A 419 -13.42 -25.41 2.28
C LEU A 419 -12.74 -24.06 2.07
N ALA A 420 -13.09 -23.05 2.86
CA ALA A 420 -12.46 -21.73 2.80
C ALA A 420 -10.95 -21.80 3.07
N ASN A 421 -10.51 -22.69 3.98
CA ASN A 421 -9.09 -22.91 4.23
C ASN A 421 -8.38 -23.67 3.10
N LEU A 422 -9.06 -24.57 2.40
CA LEU A 422 -8.52 -25.27 1.22
C LEU A 422 -8.35 -24.32 0.03
N HIS A 423 -9.30 -23.40 -0.17
CA HIS A 423 -9.31 -22.44 -1.26
C HIS A 423 -8.72 -21.07 -0.88
N LYS A 424 -8.01 -20.96 0.26
CA LYS A 424 -7.54 -19.69 0.79
C LYS A 424 -6.62 -18.96 -0.20
N GLY A 425 -7.05 -17.80 -0.65
CA GLY A 425 -6.25 -16.93 -1.51
C GLY A 425 -6.98 -16.56 -2.79
N MET A 426 -6.44 -15.52 -3.43
CA MET A 426 -7.04 -14.92 -4.61
C MET A 426 -5.92 -14.57 -5.60
N VAL A 427 -6.27 -14.29 -6.85
CA VAL A 427 -5.41 -13.54 -7.75
C VAL A 427 -5.73 -12.05 -7.58
N ARG A 428 -4.73 -11.18 -7.63
CA ARG A 428 -4.92 -9.73 -7.63
C ARG A 428 -4.15 -9.10 -8.78
N ALA A 429 -4.90 -8.44 -9.66
CA ALA A 429 -4.37 -7.47 -10.59
C ALA A 429 -4.40 -6.09 -9.92
N SER A 430 -3.29 -5.37 -9.99
CA SER A 430 -3.15 -4.06 -9.37
C SER A 430 -2.39 -3.07 -10.25
N PHE A 431 -2.93 -1.87 -10.32
CA PHE A 431 -2.64 -0.87 -11.30
C PHE A 431 -1.86 0.28 -10.68
N GLY A 432 -1.09 0.98 -11.49
CA GLY A 432 -0.55 2.30 -11.18
C GLY A 432 -0.63 3.21 -12.40
N VAL A 433 -0.07 4.41 -12.30
CA VAL A 433 -0.14 5.46 -13.34
C VAL A 433 0.36 5.04 -14.73
N TYR A 434 1.09 3.93 -14.83
CA TYR A 434 1.66 3.42 -16.08
C TYR A 434 0.79 2.38 -16.79
N ASN A 435 -0.31 1.93 -16.19
CA ASN A 435 -1.18 0.93 -16.79
C ASN A 435 -2.21 1.55 -17.72
N THR A 436 -2.64 0.76 -18.70
CA THR A 436 -3.47 1.20 -19.83
C THR A 436 -4.65 0.24 -20.04
N ARG A 437 -5.61 0.64 -20.89
CA ARG A 437 -6.72 -0.25 -21.27
C ARG A 437 -6.24 -1.47 -22.04
N GLU A 438 -5.16 -1.33 -22.80
CA GLU A 438 -4.52 -2.44 -23.51
C GLU A 438 -3.95 -3.49 -22.54
N ASP A 439 -3.42 -3.07 -21.38
CA ASP A 439 -2.98 -4.01 -20.34
C ASP A 439 -4.18 -4.77 -19.74
N VAL A 440 -5.33 -4.10 -19.59
CA VAL A 440 -6.59 -4.71 -19.12
C VAL A 440 -7.12 -5.70 -20.15
N ASP A 441 -7.13 -5.33 -21.43
CA ASP A 441 -7.59 -6.20 -22.52
C ASP A 441 -6.74 -7.48 -22.57
N ALA A 442 -5.41 -7.35 -22.46
CA ALA A 442 -4.50 -8.48 -22.40
C ALA A 442 -4.77 -9.40 -21.19
N LEU A 443 -5.04 -8.82 -20.01
CA LEU A 443 -5.44 -9.59 -18.82
C LEU A 443 -6.73 -10.36 -19.08
N VAL A 444 -7.77 -9.70 -19.58
CA VAL A 444 -9.10 -10.30 -19.80
C VAL A 444 -9.02 -11.39 -20.85
N ASP A 445 -8.27 -11.18 -21.93
CA ASP A 445 -8.05 -12.18 -22.96
C ASP A 445 -7.31 -13.40 -22.41
N ALA A 446 -6.25 -13.21 -21.62
CA ALA A 446 -5.52 -14.29 -20.98
C ALA A 446 -6.42 -15.08 -20.00
N VAL A 447 -7.20 -14.40 -19.16
CA VAL A 447 -8.15 -15.02 -18.23
C VAL A 447 -9.21 -15.82 -19.00
N ARG A 448 -9.72 -15.30 -20.12
CA ARG A 448 -10.68 -16.02 -20.99
C ARG A 448 -10.06 -17.30 -21.55
N VAL A 449 -8.81 -17.25 -22.00
CA VAL A 449 -8.09 -18.42 -22.53
C VAL A 449 -7.87 -19.48 -21.43
N ILE A 450 -7.46 -19.06 -20.23
CA ILE A 450 -7.27 -19.97 -19.09
C ILE A 450 -8.59 -20.63 -18.71
N ALA A 451 -9.66 -19.84 -18.58
CA ALA A 451 -10.98 -20.32 -18.19
C ALA A 451 -11.60 -21.30 -19.22
N ALA A 452 -11.20 -21.22 -20.50
CA ALA A 452 -11.70 -22.09 -21.55
C ALA A 452 -11.12 -23.53 -21.50
N ASP A 453 -9.93 -23.73 -20.92
CA ASP A 453 -9.28 -25.05 -20.87
C ASP A 453 -8.36 -25.22 -19.65
N ILE A 454 -8.94 -25.12 -18.46
CA ILE A 454 -8.23 -25.31 -17.18
C ILE A 454 -7.50 -26.67 -17.12
N PRO A 455 -8.11 -27.82 -17.50
CA PRO A 455 -7.43 -29.11 -17.42
C PRO A 455 -6.18 -29.22 -18.31
N HIS A 456 -6.18 -28.57 -19.47
CA HIS A 456 -4.98 -28.49 -20.31
C HIS A 456 -3.83 -27.81 -19.55
N TYR A 457 -4.07 -26.62 -19.00
CA TYR A 457 -3.03 -25.90 -18.27
C TYR A 457 -2.60 -26.64 -16.99
N GLU A 458 -3.52 -27.19 -16.21
CA GLU A 458 -3.19 -28.02 -15.04
C GLU A 458 -2.22 -29.15 -15.38
N SER A 459 -2.38 -29.77 -16.54
CA SER A 459 -1.51 -30.85 -17.00
C SER A 459 -0.06 -30.42 -17.25
N LEU A 460 0.20 -29.12 -17.39
CA LEU A 460 1.51 -28.54 -17.69
C LEU A 460 2.32 -28.15 -16.44
N TYR A 461 1.69 -28.16 -15.25
CA TYR A 461 2.31 -27.75 -13.99
C TYR A 461 2.35 -28.88 -12.96
N ASP A 462 3.30 -28.81 -12.05
CA ASP A 462 3.34 -29.59 -10.82
C ASP A 462 3.10 -28.65 -9.63
N GLN A 463 2.24 -29.07 -8.70
CA GLN A 463 2.08 -28.37 -7.43
C GLN A 463 3.22 -28.77 -6.47
N VAL A 464 3.90 -27.78 -5.90
CA VAL A 464 5.00 -28.00 -4.95
C VAL A 464 4.52 -27.85 -3.50
N GLU A 465 5.34 -28.24 -2.52
CA GLU A 465 4.98 -28.25 -1.09
C GLU A 465 4.55 -26.87 -0.54
N SER A 466 5.02 -25.77 -1.15
CA SER A 466 4.58 -24.41 -0.79
C SER A 466 3.13 -24.12 -1.16
N GLY A 467 2.50 -24.96 -2.01
CA GLY A 467 1.20 -24.71 -2.62
C GLY A 467 1.28 -23.99 -3.98
N ASP A 468 2.47 -23.56 -4.40
CA ASP A 468 2.70 -22.94 -5.70
C ASP A 468 2.68 -23.95 -6.85
N TYR A 469 2.54 -23.44 -8.07
CA TYR A 469 2.58 -24.23 -9.29
C TYR A 469 3.84 -23.91 -10.08
N VAL A 470 4.53 -24.97 -10.50
CA VAL A 470 5.79 -24.87 -11.25
C VAL A 470 5.64 -25.60 -12.57
N HIS A 471 5.91 -24.92 -13.68
CA HIS A 471 5.77 -25.50 -15.02
C HIS A 471 6.65 -26.77 -15.18
N LYS A 472 6.21 -27.81 -15.89
CA LYS A 472 6.98 -29.06 -16.03
C LYS A 472 8.28 -28.92 -16.83
N THR A 473 8.23 -28.17 -17.93
CA THR A 473 9.35 -28.04 -18.89
C THR A 473 9.96 -26.65 -18.99
N PHE A 474 9.25 -25.59 -18.64
CA PHE A 474 9.74 -24.21 -18.69
C PHE A 474 10.33 -23.78 -17.33
N ARG A 475 11.49 -23.10 -17.37
CA ARG A 475 12.21 -22.61 -16.18
C ARG A 475 12.79 -21.23 -16.47
N PHE A 476 12.53 -20.28 -15.59
CA PHE A 476 13.13 -18.96 -15.63
C PHE A 476 14.57 -18.98 -15.08
N ASP A 477 15.55 -18.61 -15.89
CA ASP A 477 16.95 -18.45 -15.48
C ASP A 477 17.27 -16.96 -15.23
N HIS A 478 17.03 -16.52 -13.99
CA HIS A 478 17.27 -15.14 -13.57
C HIS A 478 18.73 -14.68 -13.71
N THR A 479 19.70 -15.60 -13.66
CA THR A 479 21.12 -15.25 -13.65
C THR A 479 21.61 -14.67 -14.97
N ARG A 480 20.89 -14.95 -16.06
CA ARG A 480 21.17 -14.40 -17.40
C ARG A 480 20.71 -12.95 -17.57
N LEU A 481 19.79 -12.48 -16.74
CA LEU A 481 19.21 -11.14 -16.88
C LEU A 481 19.94 -10.11 -16.02
N PHE A 482 20.20 -10.44 -14.76
CA PHE A 482 20.90 -9.54 -13.84
C PHE A 482 21.58 -10.34 -12.74
N SER A 483 22.81 -9.94 -12.42
CA SER A 483 23.43 -10.33 -11.16
C SER A 483 24.30 -9.20 -10.62
N VAL A 484 24.23 -9.00 -9.29
CA VAL A 484 25.08 -8.03 -8.60
C VAL A 484 26.56 -8.38 -8.82
N ARG A 485 26.91 -9.67 -8.73
CA ARG A 485 28.28 -10.15 -8.95
C ARG A 485 28.76 -9.82 -10.35
N GLY A 486 28.01 -10.21 -11.39
CA GLY A 486 28.39 -9.93 -12.78
C GLY A 486 28.54 -8.45 -13.08
N THR A 487 27.71 -7.59 -12.49
CA THR A 487 27.84 -6.12 -12.65
C THR A 487 29.11 -5.58 -12.00
N VAL A 488 29.41 -6.02 -10.78
CA VAL A 488 30.60 -5.58 -10.03
C VAL A 488 31.88 -6.11 -10.68
N ASP A 489 31.90 -7.40 -11.02
CA ASP A 489 33.05 -8.04 -11.66
C ASP A 489 33.37 -7.36 -13.00
N ALA A 490 32.35 -7.11 -13.84
CA ALA A 490 32.53 -6.41 -15.12
C ALA A 490 33.07 -4.97 -14.95
N TRP A 491 32.68 -4.25 -13.89
CA TRP A 491 33.21 -2.90 -13.62
C TRP A 491 34.64 -2.92 -13.08
N LEU A 492 34.99 -3.90 -12.25
CA LEU A 492 36.35 -4.05 -11.74
C LEU A 492 37.34 -4.51 -12.82
N GLU A 493 36.84 -5.21 -13.84
CA GLU A 493 37.61 -5.69 -14.99
C GLU A 493 37.72 -4.70 -16.15
N SER A 494 36.85 -3.66 -16.20
CA SER A 494 36.90 -2.57 -17.20
C SER A 494 37.93 -1.50 -16.85
#